data_AF-A0AAD9JQ08-F1
#
_entry.id   AF-A0AAD9JQ08-F1
#
_cell.length_a   1.000
_cell.length_b   1.000
_cell.length_c   1.000
_cell.angle_alpha   90.00
_cell.angle_beta   90.00
_cell.angle_gamma   90.00
#
_symmetry.space_group_name_H-M   'P 1'
#
loop_
_entity.id
_entity.type
_entity.pdbx_description
1 polymer ?
#
loop_
_entity_poly.entity_id
_entity_poly.type
_entity_poly.pdbx_seq_one_letter_code
_entity_poly.pdbx_strand_id
1 'polypeptide(L)'
;MAASRYVHTNVNQLLKYLLFFFNFIFWLIGCILIAVGGWGFIEKNRFAFSGPEKHDFTIYDIIFDLTIIMIVVGGVVFTLAFAGCVGALRENICLLKFFSYALGILFVLQVVLAILAFVFSAAVKTKITEMLEMEGIIRYQGNDPDLTNFIDWFQKTFQCCGVGQDGFKDWNNNMYFRCNETNPSHWRCSVPFSCCINPTDIQVNRSVTSSAETLICV
;
A
#
# COMPACT_ATOMS: atom_id res chain seq x y z
N MET A 1 -42.96 -35.24 -19.86
CA MET A 1 -42.61 -34.41 -18.68
C MET A 1 -41.09 -34.54 -18.52
N ALA A 2 -40.22 -33.54 -18.62
CA ALA A 2 -40.34 -32.13 -18.28
C ALA A 2 -39.85 -31.24 -19.44
N ALA A 3 -40.68 -30.26 -19.80
CA ALA A 3 -40.22 -29.14 -20.61
C ALA A 3 -39.28 -28.30 -19.73
N SER A 4 -38.00 -28.22 -20.09
CA SER A 4 -37.09 -27.22 -19.55
C SER A 4 -37.63 -25.86 -19.99
N ARG A 5 -38.41 -25.23 -19.10
CA ARG A 5 -38.84 -23.86 -19.25
C ARG A 5 -37.57 -23.01 -19.15
N TYR A 6 -36.98 -22.70 -20.29
CA TYR A 6 -35.98 -21.63 -20.40
C TYR A 6 -36.76 -20.35 -20.09
N VAL A 7 -36.78 -19.97 -18.81
CA VAL A 7 -37.38 -18.70 -18.40
C VAL A 7 -36.52 -17.64 -19.07
N HIS A 8 -37.04 -17.02 -20.12
CA HIS A 8 -36.47 -15.84 -20.74
C HIS A 8 -36.68 -14.69 -19.75
N THR A 9 -35.89 -14.68 -18.67
CA THR A 9 -35.78 -13.51 -17.82
C THR A 9 -35.17 -12.42 -18.70
N ASN A 10 -35.97 -11.44 -19.08
CA ASN A 10 -35.45 -10.23 -19.72
C ASN A 10 -34.38 -9.66 -18.80
N VAL A 11 -33.11 -9.80 -19.19
CA VAL A 11 -31.99 -9.26 -18.40
C VAL A 11 -32.18 -7.75 -18.38
N ASN A 12 -32.28 -7.18 -17.17
CA ASN A 12 -32.43 -5.74 -17.00
C ASN A 12 -31.28 -5.03 -17.73
N GLN A 13 -31.60 -4.30 -18.80
CA GLN A 13 -30.60 -3.61 -19.61
C GLN A 13 -29.74 -2.66 -18.77
N LEU A 14 -30.34 -2.02 -17.76
CA LEU A 14 -29.64 -1.20 -16.78
C LEU A 14 -28.54 -1.99 -16.05
N LEU A 15 -28.83 -3.20 -15.57
CA LEU A 15 -27.85 -4.03 -14.86
C LEU A 15 -26.68 -4.42 -15.77
N LYS A 16 -26.95 -4.71 -17.04
CA LYS A 16 -25.91 -5.02 -18.04
C LYS A 16 -24.95 -3.84 -18.23
N TYR A 17 -25.49 -2.64 -18.43
CA TYR A 17 -24.68 -1.43 -18.61
C TYR A 17 -23.94 -1.03 -17.33
N LEU A 18 -24.57 -1.15 -16.16
CA LEU A 18 -23.91 -0.90 -14.88
C LEU A 18 -22.74 -1.86 -14.65
N LEU A 19 -22.96 -3.16 -14.86
CA LEU A 19 -21.92 -4.17 -14.70
C LEU A 19 -20.75 -3.93 -15.66
N PHE A 20 -21.02 -3.58 -16.91
CA PHE A 20 -19.98 -3.18 -17.86
C PHE A 20 -19.23 -1.94 -17.41
N PHE A 21 -19.94 -0.88 -17.01
CA PHE A 21 -19.35 0.39 -16.57
C PHE A 21 -18.41 0.21 -15.37
N PHE A 22 -18.85 -0.48 -14.32
CA PHE A 22 -18.02 -0.73 -13.14
C PHE A 22 -16.82 -1.62 -13.47
N ASN A 23 -17.00 -2.69 -14.24
CA ASN A 23 -15.87 -3.54 -14.66
C ASN A 23 -14.89 -2.75 -15.54
N PHE A 24 -15.35 -1.84 -16.38
CA PHE A 24 -14.47 -1.01 -17.20
C PHE A 24 -13.62 -0.06 -16.34
N ILE A 25 -14.19 0.54 -15.29
CA ILE A 25 -13.44 1.35 -14.33
C ILE A 25 -12.39 0.50 -13.60
N PHE A 26 -12.76 -0.68 -13.08
CA PHE A 26 -11.82 -1.57 -12.42
C PHE A 26 -10.70 -2.04 -13.35
N TRP A 27 -11.02 -2.26 -14.63
CA TRP A 27 -10.03 -2.60 -15.64
C TRP A 27 -9.00 -1.48 -15.82
N LEU A 28 -9.44 -0.22 -15.89
CA LEU A 28 -8.54 0.95 -15.94
C LEU A 28 -7.67 1.05 -14.68
N ILE A 29 -8.25 0.85 -13.50
CA ILE A 29 -7.52 0.85 -12.24
C ILE A 29 -6.46 -0.27 -12.24
N GLY A 30 -6.81 -1.47 -12.71
CA GLY A 30 -5.87 -2.59 -12.85
C GLY A 30 -4.70 -2.25 -13.77
N CYS A 31 -4.97 -1.62 -14.93
CA CYS A 31 -3.92 -1.14 -15.84
C CYS A 31 -2.97 -0.14 -15.15
N ILE A 32 -3.53 0.83 -14.42
CA ILE A 32 -2.74 1.84 -13.69
C ILE A 32 -1.87 1.18 -12.61
N LEU A 33 -2.43 0.26 -11.82
CA LEU A 33 -1.68 -0.45 -10.78
C LEU A 33 -0.52 -1.27 -11.36
N ILE A 34 -0.74 -1.98 -12.47
CA ILE A 34 0.32 -2.74 -13.16
C ILE A 34 1.38 -1.78 -13.72
N ALA A 35 0.97 -0.67 -14.33
CA ALA A 35 1.91 0.30 -14.91
C ALA A 35 2.78 0.97 -13.84
N VAL A 36 2.18 1.45 -12.74
CA VAL A 36 2.90 2.07 -11.62
C VAL A 36 3.78 1.06 -10.90
N GLY A 37 3.26 -0.14 -10.61
CA GLY A 37 4.05 -1.20 -9.97
C GLY A 37 5.21 -1.66 -10.86
N GLY A 38 4.99 -1.81 -12.16
CA GLY A 38 6.04 -2.16 -13.13
C GLY A 38 7.10 -1.08 -13.26
N TRP A 39 6.69 0.19 -13.27
CA TRP A 39 7.63 1.32 -13.28
C TRP A 39 8.53 1.30 -12.03
N GLY A 40 7.93 1.21 -10.83
CA GLY A 40 8.67 1.14 -9.57
C GLY A 40 9.61 -0.07 -9.49
N PHE A 41 9.17 -1.22 -9.98
CA PHE A 41 10.00 -2.44 -10.01
C PHE A 41 11.23 -2.27 -10.91
N ILE A 42 11.08 -1.66 -12.10
CA ILE A 42 12.19 -1.40 -13.02
C ILE A 42 13.20 -0.42 -12.39
N GLU A 43 12.69 0.65 -11.78
CA GLU A 43 13.50 1.67 -11.14
C GLU A 43 14.31 1.09 -9.98
N LYS A 44 13.67 0.32 -9.08
CA LYS A 44 14.33 -0.40 -7.99
C LYS A 44 15.45 -1.34 -8.47
N ASN A 45 15.19 -2.13 -9.51
CA ASN A 45 16.17 -3.08 -10.05
C ASN A 45 17.35 -2.38 -10.74
N ARG A 46 17.14 -1.22 -11.34
CA ARG A 46 18.21 -0.43 -11.98
C ARG A 46 19.21 0.10 -10.96
N PHE A 47 18.72 0.53 -9.79
CA PHE A 47 19.56 0.94 -8.67
C PHE A 47 20.30 -0.25 -8.03
N ALA A 48 19.63 -1.39 -7.85
CA ALA A 48 20.23 -2.61 -7.32
C ALA A 48 21.39 -3.15 -8.18
N PHE A 49 21.33 -2.98 -9.51
CA PHE A 49 22.41 -3.40 -10.43
C PHE A 49 23.62 -2.44 -10.42
N SER A 50 23.43 -1.20 -9.97
CA SER A 50 24.46 -0.14 -10.03
C SER A 50 25.11 0.18 -8.68
N GLY A 51 24.53 -0.27 -7.56
CA GLY A 51 25.02 -0.03 -6.20
C GLY A 51 25.95 -1.13 -5.66
N PRO A 52 26.85 -0.82 -4.71
CA PRO A 52 27.83 -1.78 -4.15
C PRO A 52 27.24 -2.72 -3.08
N GLU A 53 25.99 -2.52 -2.65
CA GLU A 53 25.35 -3.31 -1.60
C GLU A 53 24.61 -4.51 -2.18
N LYS A 54 25.25 -5.67 -2.10
CA LYS A 54 24.60 -6.97 -2.24
C LYS A 54 23.71 -7.19 -1.01
N HIS A 55 22.48 -6.70 -1.04
CA HIS A 55 21.47 -7.18 -0.11
C HIS A 55 21.11 -8.61 -0.50
N ASP A 56 21.37 -9.57 0.40
CA ASP A 56 20.89 -10.94 0.26
C ASP A 56 19.36 -10.92 0.31
N PHE A 57 18.75 -10.87 -0.87
CA PHE A 57 17.30 -10.90 -1.01
C PHE A 57 16.75 -12.20 -0.44
N THR A 58 16.14 -12.11 0.73
CA THR A 58 15.38 -13.22 1.29
C THR A 58 14.04 -13.27 0.56
N ILE A 59 13.50 -14.47 0.32
CA ILE A 59 12.23 -14.67 -0.40
C ILE A 59 11.08 -13.85 0.22
N TYR A 60 11.12 -13.59 1.52
CA TYR A 60 10.16 -12.77 2.25
C TYR A 60 10.21 -11.28 1.84
N ASP A 61 11.39 -10.68 1.66
CA ASP A 61 11.50 -9.26 1.25
C ASP A 61 10.98 -9.03 -0.17
N ILE A 62 11.07 -10.05 -1.03
CA ILE A 62 10.55 -9.99 -2.40
C ILE A 62 9.01 -10.07 -2.39
N ILE A 63 8.42 -10.92 -1.55
CA ILE A 63 6.96 -11.11 -1.51
C ILE A 63 6.24 -9.91 -0.88
N PHE A 64 6.87 -9.26 0.09
CA PHE A 64 6.31 -8.07 0.77
C PHE A 64 6.69 -6.75 0.10
N ASP A 65 7.36 -6.81 -1.05
CA ASP A 65 7.67 -5.62 -1.83
C ASP A 65 6.40 -4.96 -2.37
N LEU A 66 6.22 -3.68 -2.06
CA LEU A 66 5.04 -2.90 -2.44
C LEU A 66 4.81 -2.91 -3.96
N THR A 67 5.88 -2.83 -4.76
CA THR A 67 5.79 -2.80 -6.23
C THR A 67 5.31 -4.14 -6.79
N ILE A 68 5.80 -5.26 -6.24
CA ILE A 68 5.37 -6.62 -6.64
C ILE A 68 3.92 -6.86 -6.23
N ILE A 69 3.54 -6.48 -5.00
CA ILE A 69 2.14 -6.59 -4.54
C ILE A 69 1.21 -5.80 -5.45
N MET A 70 1.58 -4.56 -5.83
CA MET A 70 0.80 -3.74 -6.77
C MET A 70 0.63 -4.42 -8.14
N ILE A 71 1.68 -5.04 -8.68
CA ILE A 71 1.61 -5.77 -9.96
C ILE A 71 0.68 -6.98 -9.84
N VAL A 72 0.80 -7.79 -8.78
CA VAL A 72 0.00 -9.01 -8.58
C VAL A 72 -1.48 -8.65 -8.38
N VAL A 73 -1.77 -7.72 -7.47
CA VAL A 73 -3.16 -7.25 -7.22
C VAL A 73 -3.73 -6.60 -8.48
N GLY A 74 -2.97 -5.74 -9.15
CA GLY A 74 -3.36 -5.12 -10.41
C GLY A 74 -3.67 -6.16 -11.49
N GLY A 75 -2.87 -7.22 -11.60
CA GLY A 75 -3.08 -8.33 -12.53
C GLY A 75 -4.37 -9.13 -12.25
N VAL A 76 -4.66 -9.42 -10.98
CA VAL A 76 -5.92 -10.09 -10.59
C VAL A 76 -7.12 -9.19 -10.92
N VAL A 77 -7.05 -7.90 -10.58
CA VAL A 77 -8.13 -6.93 -10.88
C VAL A 77 -8.32 -6.80 -12.39
N PHE A 78 -7.25 -6.64 -13.16
CA PHE A 78 -7.28 -6.54 -14.62
C PHE A 78 -7.94 -7.76 -15.26
N THR A 79 -7.55 -8.97 -14.87
CA THR A 79 -8.07 -10.21 -15.45
C THR A 79 -9.55 -10.43 -15.13
N LEU A 80 -9.96 -10.20 -13.89
CA LEU A 80 -11.37 -10.32 -13.48
C LEU A 80 -12.25 -9.25 -14.14
N ALA A 81 -11.79 -8.00 -14.17
CA ALA A 81 -12.50 -6.90 -14.81
C ALA A 81 -12.63 -7.10 -16.32
N PHE A 82 -11.58 -7.59 -16.98
CA PHE A 82 -11.62 -7.94 -18.40
C PHE A 82 -12.62 -9.07 -18.67
N ALA A 83 -12.60 -10.14 -17.87
CA ALA A 83 -13.57 -11.23 -17.97
C ALA A 83 -15.01 -10.74 -17.72
N GLY A 84 -15.22 -9.82 -16.77
CA GLY A 84 -16.52 -9.19 -16.51
C GLY A 84 -17.02 -8.35 -17.70
N CYS A 85 -16.17 -7.50 -18.26
CA CYS A 85 -16.47 -6.70 -19.45
C CYS A 85 -16.82 -7.56 -20.67
N VAL A 86 -15.97 -8.54 -21.00
CA VAL A 86 -16.19 -9.44 -22.14
C VAL A 86 -17.40 -10.33 -21.92
N GLY A 87 -17.59 -10.85 -20.70
CA GLY A 87 -18.76 -11.66 -20.33
C GLY A 87 -20.07 -10.90 -20.50
N ALA A 88 -20.10 -9.62 -20.10
CA ALA A 88 -21.26 -8.75 -20.26
C ALA A 88 -21.54 -8.38 -21.72
N LEU A 89 -20.51 -8.02 -22.50
CA LEU A 89 -20.68 -7.61 -23.90
C LEU A 89 -21.00 -8.77 -24.84
N ARG A 90 -20.32 -9.92 -24.66
CA ARG A 90 -20.50 -11.12 -25.51
C ARG A 90 -21.64 -12.02 -25.05
N GLU A 91 -22.33 -11.67 -23.97
CA GLU A 91 -23.37 -12.50 -23.33
C GLU A 91 -22.89 -13.94 -23.07
N ASN A 92 -21.59 -14.10 -22.78
CA ASN A 92 -20.98 -15.40 -22.56
C ASN A 92 -21.19 -15.85 -21.12
N ILE A 93 -22.16 -16.75 -20.93
CA ILE A 93 -22.57 -17.29 -19.63
C ILE A 93 -21.40 -17.97 -18.90
N CYS A 94 -20.50 -18.66 -19.62
CA CYS A 94 -19.36 -19.33 -18.99
C CYS A 94 -18.39 -18.32 -18.38
N LEU A 95 -18.09 -17.22 -19.10
CA LEU A 95 -17.23 -16.15 -18.61
C LEU A 95 -17.87 -15.42 -17.42
N LEU A 96 -19.18 -15.17 -17.49
CA LEU A 96 -19.92 -14.52 -16.40
C LEU A 96 -19.99 -15.41 -15.14
N LYS A 97 -20.13 -16.74 -15.32
CA LYS A 97 -20.04 -17.70 -14.22
C LYS A 97 -18.65 -17.71 -13.60
N PHE A 98 -17.59 -17.76 -14.41
CA PHE A 98 -16.21 -17.68 -13.93
C PHE A 98 -15.98 -16.40 -13.10
N PHE A 99 -16.38 -15.25 -13.63
CA PHE A 99 -16.31 -13.96 -12.93
C PHE A 99 -17.03 -14.00 -11.58
N SER A 100 -18.27 -14.51 -11.56
CA SER A 100 -19.07 -14.62 -10.34
C SER A 100 -18.45 -15.55 -9.30
N TYR A 101 -17.98 -16.75 -9.71
CA TYR A 101 -17.31 -17.68 -8.80
C TYR A 101 -15.99 -17.14 -8.27
N ALA A 102 -15.19 -16.49 -9.13
CA ALA A 102 -13.92 -15.88 -8.72
C ALA A 102 -14.15 -14.76 -7.70
N LEU A 103 -15.13 -13.88 -7.93
CA LEU A 103 -15.52 -12.86 -6.94
C LEU A 103 -16.03 -13.49 -5.64
N GLY A 104 -16.83 -14.56 -5.72
CA GLY A 104 -17.29 -15.29 -4.54
C GLY A 104 -16.15 -15.86 -3.71
N ILE A 105 -15.15 -16.47 -4.37
CA ILE A 105 -13.95 -17.00 -3.70
C ILE A 105 -13.14 -15.86 -3.07
N LEU A 106 -12.92 -14.76 -3.80
CA LEU A 106 -12.21 -13.59 -3.25
C LEU A 106 -12.93 -13.00 -2.04
N PHE A 107 -14.26 -12.94 -2.06
CA PHE A 107 -15.05 -12.46 -0.93
C PHE A 107 -14.87 -13.37 0.30
N VAL A 108 -14.96 -14.69 0.12
CA VAL A 108 -14.74 -15.65 1.21
C VAL A 108 -13.30 -15.54 1.75
N LEU A 109 -12.30 -15.44 0.87
CA LEU A 109 -10.91 -15.23 1.27
C LEU A 109 -10.73 -13.94 2.08
N GLN A 110 -11.33 -12.83 1.64
CA GLN A 110 -11.29 -11.57 2.37
C GLN A 110 -11.92 -11.67 3.75
N VAL A 111 -13.06 -12.36 3.88
CA VAL A 111 -13.71 -12.60 5.19
C VAL A 111 -12.79 -13.43 6.09
N VAL A 112 -12.19 -14.51 5.58
CA VAL A 112 -11.24 -15.32 6.35
C VAL A 112 -10.04 -14.50 6.79
N LEU A 113 -9.44 -13.72 5.88
CA LEU A 113 -8.32 -12.83 6.20
C LEU A 113 -8.71 -11.78 7.25
N ALA A 114 -9.89 -11.18 7.16
CA ALA A 114 -10.38 -10.20 8.13
C ALA A 114 -10.57 -10.81 9.52
N ILE A 115 -11.13 -12.03 9.60
CA ILE A 115 -11.29 -12.76 10.86
C ILE A 115 -9.91 -13.09 11.45
N LEU A 116 -8.98 -13.61 10.64
CA LEU A 116 -7.62 -13.90 11.08
C LEU A 116 -6.90 -12.64 11.56
N ALA A 117 -7.00 -11.52 10.83
CA ALA A 117 -6.41 -10.24 11.22
C ALA A 117 -6.99 -9.72 12.54
N PHE A 118 -8.28 -9.94 12.78
CA PHE A 118 -8.93 -9.55 14.04
C PHE A 118 -8.50 -10.43 15.21
N VAL A 119 -8.53 -11.76 15.03
CA VAL A 119 -8.16 -12.74 16.07
C VAL A 119 -6.68 -12.61 16.45
N PHE A 120 -5.80 -12.48 15.46
CA PHE A 120 -4.36 -12.32 15.66
C PHE A 120 -3.91 -10.86 15.67
N SER A 121 -4.81 -9.93 16.01
CA SER A 121 -4.54 -8.49 15.93
C SER A 121 -3.29 -8.05 16.69
N ALA A 122 -2.97 -8.67 17.83
CA ALA A 122 -1.73 -8.38 18.57
C ALA A 122 -0.48 -8.75 17.76
N ALA A 123 -0.43 -9.98 17.21
CA ALA A 123 0.70 -10.45 16.41
C ALA A 123 0.81 -9.71 15.07
N VAL A 124 -0.33 -9.36 14.46
CA VAL A 124 -0.37 -8.56 13.24
C VAL A 124 0.19 -7.16 13.51
N LYS A 125 -0.22 -6.51 14.60
CA LYS A 125 0.31 -5.20 14.99
C LYS A 125 1.81 -5.24 15.22
N THR A 126 2.32 -6.19 16.00
CA THR A 126 3.77 -6.28 16.25
C THR A 126 4.55 -6.51 14.96
N LYS A 127 4.08 -7.41 14.08
CA LYS A 127 4.74 -7.66 12.80
C LYS A 127 4.70 -6.46 11.86
N ILE A 128 3.56 -5.77 11.77
CA ILE A 128 3.43 -4.55 10.96
C ILE A 128 4.36 -3.45 11.50
N THR A 129 4.39 -3.23 12.82
CA THR A 129 5.27 -2.24 13.44
C THR A 129 6.74 -2.56 13.19
N GLU A 130 7.18 -3.81 13.40
CA GLU A 130 8.55 -4.26 13.09
C GLU A 130 8.90 -4.00 11.61
N MET A 131 7.99 -4.32 10.68
CA MET A 131 8.22 -4.10 9.25
C MET A 131 8.31 -2.62 8.89
N LEU A 132 7.39 -1.78 9.38
CA LEU A 132 7.43 -0.34 9.10
C LEU A 132 8.61 0.37 9.77
N GLU A 133 9.06 -0.09 10.93
CA GLU A 133 10.28 0.43 11.55
C GLU A 133 11.51 0.10 10.71
N MET A 134 11.67 -1.17 10.30
CA MET A 134 12.83 -1.59 9.52
C MET A 134 12.83 -1.04 8.08
N GLU A 135 11.71 -1.15 7.37
CA GLU A 135 11.64 -0.80 5.95
C GLU A 135 11.26 0.67 5.75
N GLY A 136 10.45 1.23 6.64
CA GLY A 136 9.98 2.61 6.55
C GLY A 136 10.94 3.61 7.21
N ILE A 137 11.11 3.53 8.52
CA ILE A 137 11.88 4.54 9.28
C ILE A 137 13.38 4.46 8.97
N ILE A 138 13.99 3.26 8.97
CA ILE A 138 15.44 3.15 8.75
C ILE A 138 15.83 3.61 7.33
N ARG A 139 14.98 3.35 6.32
CA ARG A 139 15.23 3.72 4.91
C ARG A 139 14.71 5.10 4.52
N TYR A 140 14.04 5.81 5.43
CA TYR A 140 13.54 7.17 5.19
C TYR A 140 14.69 8.15 4.88
N GLN A 141 14.52 8.97 3.84
CA GLN A 141 15.58 9.80 3.21
C GLN A 141 16.81 9.00 2.70
N GLY A 142 16.68 7.69 2.51
CA GLY A 142 17.66 6.89 1.80
C GLY A 142 17.59 7.07 0.28
N ASN A 143 17.92 6.03 -0.48
CA ASN A 143 17.92 6.06 -1.95
C ASN A 143 16.52 5.99 -2.59
N ASP A 144 15.44 6.00 -1.79
CA ASP A 144 14.07 5.80 -2.23
C ASP A 144 13.21 7.05 -1.95
N PRO A 145 13.13 8.02 -2.89
CA PRO A 145 12.33 9.24 -2.72
C PRO A 145 10.83 8.94 -2.65
N ASP A 146 10.35 7.90 -3.33
CA ASP A 146 8.94 7.49 -3.31
C ASP A 146 8.49 7.01 -1.92
N LEU A 147 9.36 6.26 -1.23
CA LEU A 147 9.11 5.82 0.14
C LEU A 147 8.98 7.01 1.09
N THR A 148 9.88 7.98 0.95
CA THR A 148 9.88 9.22 1.74
C THR A 148 8.58 9.99 1.52
N ASN A 149 8.18 10.20 0.26
CA ASN A 149 6.93 10.87 -0.09
C ASN A 149 5.68 10.14 0.42
N PHE A 150 5.68 8.80 0.37
CA PHE A 150 4.57 7.99 0.86
C PHE A 150 4.42 8.09 2.38
N ILE A 151 5.52 8.00 3.13
CA ILE A 151 5.52 8.17 4.59
C ILE A 151 5.05 9.57 4.96
N ASP A 152 5.56 10.60 4.28
CA ASP A 152 5.15 11.99 4.50
C ASP A 152 3.65 12.20 4.24
N TRP A 153 3.13 11.65 3.15
CA TRP A 153 1.72 11.70 2.81
C TRP A 153 0.87 10.98 3.86
N PHE A 154 1.31 9.81 4.31
CA PHE A 154 0.62 9.02 5.32
C PHE A 154 0.53 9.77 6.66
N GLN A 155 1.66 10.29 7.15
CA GLN A 155 1.73 11.04 8.40
C GLN A 155 0.87 12.31 8.37
N LYS A 156 0.88 13.04 7.24
CA LYS A 156 -0.01 14.20 7.05
C LYS A 156 -1.48 13.82 6.96
N THR A 157 -1.82 12.73 6.27
CA THR A 157 -3.22 12.30 6.09
C THR A 157 -3.84 11.81 7.39
N PHE A 158 -3.08 11.04 8.17
CA PHE A 158 -3.55 10.44 9.43
C PHE A 158 -3.18 11.26 10.67
N GLN A 159 -2.49 12.40 10.50
CA GLN A 159 -2.04 13.28 11.59
C GLN A 159 -1.28 12.49 12.68
N CYS A 160 -0.42 11.56 12.25
CA CYS A 160 0.39 10.70 13.11
C CYS A 160 1.88 10.93 12.87
N CYS A 161 2.71 10.53 13.82
CA CYS A 161 4.16 10.61 13.70
C CYS A 161 4.81 9.35 14.27
N GLY A 162 5.65 8.70 13.47
CA GLY A 162 6.24 7.39 13.81
C GLY A 162 5.33 6.21 13.45
N VAL A 163 5.71 5.04 13.93
CA VAL A 163 5.15 3.73 13.56
C VAL A 163 4.75 2.91 14.81
N GLY A 164 5.58 2.97 15.84
CA GLY A 164 5.44 2.27 17.10
C GLY A 164 4.66 3.06 18.15
N GLN A 165 4.64 2.52 19.36
CA GLN A 165 3.94 3.14 20.50
C GLN A 165 4.67 4.39 21.02
N ASP A 166 5.98 4.49 20.77
CA ASP A 166 6.80 5.62 21.21
C ASP A 166 6.67 6.84 20.28
N GLY A 167 5.93 6.69 19.17
CA GLY A 167 5.51 7.76 18.28
C GLY A 167 6.69 8.48 17.64
N PHE A 168 6.85 9.77 17.92
CA PHE A 168 7.94 10.56 17.36
C PHE A 168 9.34 10.03 17.71
N LYS A 169 9.49 9.24 18.78
CA LYS A 169 10.79 8.72 19.22
C LYS A 169 11.33 7.64 18.29
N ASP A 170 10.48 7.00 17.49
CA ASP A 170 10.90 5.96 16.55
C ASP A 170 11.90 6.49 15.53
N TRP A 171 11.85 7.80 15.23
CA TRP A 171 12.80 8.49 14.35
C TRP A 171 14.25 8.43 14.84
N ASN A 172 14.49 8.12 16.12
CA ASN A 172 15.84 7.90 16.63
C ASN A 172 16.54 6.67 16.00
N ASN A 173 15.77 5.75 15.42
CA ASN A 173 16.30 4.58 14.73
C ASN A 173 16.90 4.93 13.34
N ASN A 174 16.45 6.02 12.72
CA ASN A 174 16.95 6.47 11.42
C ASN A 174 18.33 7.15 11.53
N MET A 175 19.22 6.89 10.58
CA MET A 175 20.60 7.42 10.60
C MET A 175 20.69 8.95 10.57
N TYR A 176 19.76 9.63 9.90
CA TYR A 176 19.74 11.09 9.75
C TYR A 176 19.11 11.80 10.96
N PHE A 177 18.10 11.19 11.59
CA PHE A 177 17.34 11.79 12.69
C PHE A 177 17.84 11.37 14.08
N ARG A 178 18.64 10.30 14.18
CA ARG A 178 19.20 9.79 15.44
C ARG A 178 19.84 10.89 16.29
N CYS A 179 19.36 11.00 17.53
CA CYS A 179 19.85 11.98 18.48
C CYS A 179 21.12 11.45 19.17
N ASN A 180 22.27 11.76 18.59
CA ASN A 180 23.58 11.47 19.16
C ASN A 180 24.52 12.66 18.87
N GLU A 181 25.33 13.04 19.86
CA GLU A 181 26.31 14.13 19.73
C GLU A 181 27.29 13.90 18.58
N THR A 182 27.60 12.63 18.26
CA THR A 182 28.49 12.25 17.17
C THR A 182 27.80 12.17 15.80
N ASN A 183 26.48 12.36 15.71
CA ASN A 183 25.78 12.33 14.43
C ASN A 183 26.05 13.62 13.65
N PRO A 184 26.70 13.58 12.46
CA PRO A 184 27.01 14.76 11.67
C PRO A 184 25.79 15.31 10.91
N SER A 185 24.66 14.59 10.91
CA SER A 185 23.44 15.00 10.22
C SER A 185 22.91 16.32 10.78
N HIS A 186 22.51 17.22 9.88
CA HIS A 186 21.85 18.46 10.25
C HIS A 186 20.41 18.23 10.75
N TRP A 187 19.82 17.07 10.44
CA TRP A 187 18.51 16.63 10.91
C TRP A 187 18.55 15.86 12.25
N ARG A 188 19.69 15.82 12.95
CA ARG A 188 19.82 15.10 14.23
C ARG A 188 18.86 15.66 15.29
N CYS A 189 18.37 14.80 16.19
CA CYS A 189 17.43 15.20 17.24
C CYS A 189 16.22 15.99 16.69
N SER A 190 15.76 15.60 15.50
CA SER A 190 14.66 16.23 14.78
C SER A 190 13.68 15.17 14.29
N VAL A 191 12.53 15.61 13.78
CA VAL A 191 11.56 14.76 13.10
C VAL A 191 11.20 15.36 11.75
N PRO A 192 10.74 14.55 10.79
CA PRO A 192 10.34 15.07 9.49
C PRO A 192 9.23 16.09 9.57
N PHE A 193 9.23 17.00 8.60
CA PHE A 193 8.20 18.03 8.46
C PHE A 193 6.76 17.49 8.42
N SER A 194 6.55 16.28 7.90
CA SER A 194 5.25 15.60 7.90
C SER A 194 4.67 15.34 9.28
N CYS A 195 5.51 15.26 10.33
CA CYS A 195 5.10 15.09 11.72
C CYS A 195 4.69 16.40 12.43
N CYS A 196 4.86 17.55 11.78
CA CYS A 196 4.78 18.84 12.45
C CYS A 196 3.36 19.41 12.45
N ILE A 197 2.88 19.80 13.63
CA ILE A 197 1.55 20.38 13.81
C ILE A 197 1.63 21.88 13.45
N ASN A 198 0.96 22.26 12.36
CA ASN A 198 0.90 23.59 11.72
C ASN A 198 2.15 24.06 10.93
N PRO A 199 2.16 23.94 9.58
CA PRO A 199 3.25 24.39 8.71
C PRO A 199 3.28 25.91 8.46
N THR A 200 2.22 26.66 8.80
CA THR A 200 2.11 28.11 8.51
C THR A 200 2.76 29.01 9.54
N ASP A 201 3.23 28.46 10.64
CA ASP A 201 3.96 29.22 11.67
C ASP A 201 5.47 29.06 11.45
N ILE A 202 5.92 29.57 10.30
CA ILE A 202 7.32 29.64 9.89
C ILE A 202 8.00 30.72 10.74
N GLN A 203 8.25 30.38 11.99
CA GLN A 203 9.29 30.98 12.81
C GLN A 203 10.07 29.81 13.40
N VAL A 204 11.26 29.61 12.83
CA VAL A 204 12.43 28.90 13.36
C VAL A 204 12.25 28.39 14.80
N ASN A 205 12.42 27.08 15.01
CA ASN A 205 12.31 26.34 16.27
C ASN A 205 10.88 26.18 16.83
N ARG A 206 10.10 25.23 16.31
CA ARG A 206 8.96 24.68 17.06
C ARG A 206 9.23 23.24 17.47
N SER A 207 9.25 23.07 18.78
CA SER A 207 9.49 21.85 19.53
C SER A 207 8.28 20.93 19.54
N VAL A 208 8.42 19.64 19.24
CA VAL A 208 7.42 18.65 19.67
C VAL A 208 7.57 18.51 21.18
N THR A 209 6.61 19.02 21.97
CA THR A 209 6.63 18.92 23.43
C THR A 209 5.67 17.85 23.93
N SER A 210 6.23 16.76 24.44
CA SER A 210 5.61 15.92 25.46
C SER A 210 6.69 15.56 26.48
N SER A 211 6.63 16.22 27.64
CA SER A 211 7.44 15.98 28.84
C SER A 211 8.92 15.61 28.60
N ALA A 212 9.79 16.64 28.59
CA ALA A 212 11.26 16.61 28.73
C ALA A 212 12.16 16.56 27.48
N GLU A 213 11.66 16.46 26.25
CA GLU A 213 12.48 16.56 25.03
C GLU A 213 11.87 17.53 24.01
N THR A 214 12.66 18.47 23.51
CA THR A 214 12.29 19.47 22.48
C THR A 214 12.85 18.98 21.15
N LEU A 215 12.03 18.36 20.30
CA LEU A 215 12.46 17.94 18.95
C LEU A 215 12.18 19.02 17.92
N ILE A 216 13.18 19.34 17.10
CA ILE A 216 13.07 20.36 16.05
C ILE A 216 12.40 19.72 14.82
N CYS A 217 11.46 20.45 14.21
CA CYS A 217 10.87 20.09 12.93
C CYS A 217 11.78 20.57 11.80
N VAL A 218 12.28 19.66 10.97
CA VAL A 218 13.23 19.99 9.90
C VAL A 218 12.84 19.23 8.64
#